data_AF-A0A3B0SIU4-F1
#
_entry.id   AF-A0A3B0SIU4-F1
#
_cell.length_a   1.000
_cell.length_b   1.000
_cell.length_c   1.000
_cell.angle_alpha   90.00
_cell.angle_beta   90.00
_cell.angle_gamma   90.00
#
_symmetry.space_group_name_H-M   'P 1'
#
loop_
_entity.id
_entity.type
_entity.pdbx_description
1 polymer ?
#
loop_
_entity_poly.entity_id
_entity_poly.type
_entity_poly.pdbx_seq_one_letter_code
_entity_poly.pdbx_strand_id
1 'polypeptide(L)'
;MSAIENTMPSPAQLAKPQAPSGPLAEQNRTEALRKTAREFEAAFIGEMLAYAGFEKALSGDSGFGGETFSRMLVDSYAQSIADAGGFGLADKIYNQLKDNVE
;
A
#
# COMPACT_ATOMS: atom_id res chain seq x y z
N MET A 1 -66.03 6.69 12.85
CA MET A 1 -65.39 5.64 12.04
C MET A 1 -64.24 6.28 11.30
N SER A 2 -63.04 6.25 11.91
CA SER A 2 -61.85 6.94 11.42
C SER A 2 -61.05 6.01 10.50
N ALA A 3 -60.55 6.59 9.41
CA ALA A 3 -59.86 5.91 8.33
C ALA A 3 -58.56 5.22 8.80
N ILE A 4 -58.29 4.05 8.22
CA ILE A 4 -57.05 3.29 8.39
C ILE A 4 -56.05 3.89 7.40
N GLU A 5 -55.23 4.82 7.86
CA GLU A 5 -54.14 5.39 7.05
C GLU A 5 -52.99 4.38 7.01
N ASN A 6 -53.02 3.52 6.00
CA ASN A 6 -51.94 2.59 5.73
C ASN A 6 -50.77 3.36 5.09
N THR A 7 -49.85 3.84 5.92
CA THR A 7 -48.66 4.57 5.48
C THR A 7 -47.75 3.65 4.68
N MET A 8 -47.66 3.87 3.36
CA MET A 8 -46.64 3.24 2.52
C MET A 8 -45.25 3.73 2.94
N PRO A 9 -44.22 2.86 3.04
CA PRO A 9 -42.85 3.32 3.24
C PRO A 9 -42.36 4.08 2.00
N SER A 10 -41.70 5.21 2.23
CA SER A 10 -41.10 6.06 1.19
C SER A 10 -40.00 5.29 0.42
N PRO A 11 -39.97 5.31 -0.93
CA PRO A 11 -38.96 4.62 -1.74
C PRO A 11 -37.55 5.23 -1.71
N ALA A 12 -37.26 6.14 -0.77
CA ALA A 12 -36.03 6.92 -0.73
C ALA A 12 -34.96 6.43 0.28
N GLN A 13 -35.15 5.29 0.94
CA GLN A 13 -34.05 4.64 1.69
C GLN A 13 -33.37 3.59 0.80
N LEU A 14 -32.73 4.06 -0.27
CA LEU A 14 -31.66 3.32 -0.90
C LEU A 14 -30.54 3.21 0.13
N ALA A 15 -30.38 2.01 0.71
CA ALA A 15 -29.32 1.71 1.65
C ALA A 15 -27.99 2.14 1.04
N LYS A 16 -27.31 3.11 1.68
CA LYS A 16 -25.90 3.38 1.39
C LYS A 16 -25.18 2.03 1.53
N PRO A 17 -24.31 1.63 0.59
CA PRO A 17 -23.55 0.40 0.72
C PRO A 17 -22.80 0.46 2.06
N GLN A 18 -23.22 -0.34 3.03
CA GLN A 18 -22.50 -0.47 4.28
C GLN A 18 -21.21 -1.20 3.96
N ALA A 19 -20.08 -0.49 4.07
CA ALA A 19 -18.78 -1.12 3.98
C ALA A 19 -18.73 -2.29 4.99
N PRO A 20 -18.14 -3.44 4.61
CA PRO A 20 -18.06 -4.59 5.50
C PRO A 20 -17.40 -4.16 6.80
N SER A 21 -18.17 -4.20 7.88
CA SER A 21 -17.77 -3.75 9.21
C SER A 21 -17.70 -5.00 10.09
N GLY A 22 -16.48 -5.45 10.39
CA GLY A 22 -16.23 -6.64 11.19
C GLY A 22 -14.73 -6.93 11.33
N PRO A 23 -14.33 -7.81 12.27
CA PRO A 23 -12.92 -8.07 12.59
C PRO A 23 -12.05 -8.43 11.37
N LEU A 24 -12.60 -9.20 10.43
CA LEU A 24 -11.92 -9.58 9.19
C LEU A 24 -11.65 -8.39 8.27
N ALA A 25 -12.58 -7.43 8.20
CA ALA A 25 -12.40 -6.24 7.37
C ALA A 25 -11.31 -5.32 7.93
N GLU A 26 -11.21 -5.22 9.26
CA GLU A 26 -10.18 -4.43 9.94
C GLU A 26 -8.79 -5.08 9.84
N GLN A 27 -8.72 -6.41 9.91
CA GLN A 27 -7.50 -7.17 9.65
C GLN A 27 -6.99 -6.93 8.22
N ASN A 28 -7.87 -7.08 7.22
CA ASN A 28 -7.52 -6.84 5.81
C ASN A 28 -7.03 -5.40 5.58
N ARG A 29 -7.68 -4.41 6.23
CA ARG A 29 -7.23 -3.01 6.18
C ARG A 29 -5.84 -2.85 6.80
N THR A 30 -5.61 -3.42 7.97
CA THR A 30 -4.32 -3.37 8.66
C THR A 30 -3.21 -3.98 7.81
N GLU A 31 -3.46 -5.14 7.21
CA GLU A 31 -2.51 -5.81 6.31
C GLU A 31 -2.21 -4.98 5.06
N ALA A 32 -3.24 -4.38 4.45
CA ALA A 32 -3.08 -3.51 3.30
C ALA A 32 -2.22 -2.28 3.63
N LEU A 33 -2.47 -1.61 4.77
CA LEU A 33 -1.69 -0.46 5.21
C LEU A 33 -0.23 -0.83 5.48
N ARG A 34 0.02 -1.97 6.14
CA ARG A 34 1.38 -2.47 6.38
C ARG A 34 2.10 -2.80 5.07
N LYS A 35 1.39 -3.40 4.10
CA LYS A 35 1.94 -3.69 2.78
C LYS A 35 2.34 -2.40 2.07
N THR A 36 1.45 -1.41 1.99
CA THR A 36 1.74 -0.11 1.36
C THR A 36 2.93 0.59 2.03
N ALA A 37 3.02 0.53 3.37
CA ALA A 37 4.14 1.11 4.09
C ALA A 37 5.49 0.42 3.79
N ARG A 38 5.50 -0.91 3.66
CA ARG A 38 6.71 -1.65 3.21
C ARG A 38 7.08 -1.34 1.76
N GLU A 39 6.10 -1.25 0.86
CA GLU A 39 6.34 -0.87 -0.55
C GLU A 39 6.93 0.54 -0.66
N PHE A 40 6.49 1.46 0.20
CA PHE A 40 7.08 2.80 0.29
C PHE A 40 8.55 2.75 0.74
N GLU A 41 8.86 1.97 1.79
CA GLU A 41 10.24 1.79 2.24
C GLU A 41 11.12 1.12 1.18
N ALA A 42 10.60 0.12 0.47
CA ALA A 42 11.30 -0.51 -0.64
C ALA A 42 11.62 0.49 -1.75
N ALA A 43 10.65 1.33 -2.16
CA ALA A 43 10.91 2.38 -3.14
C ALA A 43 12.00 3.36 -2.66
N PHE A 44 11.95 3.77 -1.38
CA PHE A 44 12.98 4.61 -0.79
C PHE A 44 14.37 3.96 -0.82
N ILE A 45 14.48 2.69 -0.41
CA ILE A 45 15.73 1.93 -0.47
C ILE A 45 16.24 1.82 -1.91
N GLY A 46 15.36 1.53 -2.86
CA GLY A 46 15.71 1.42 -4.28
C GLY A 46 16.33 2.71 -4.82
N GLU A 47 15.75 3.85 -4.47
CA GLU A 47 16.34 5.14 -4.81
C GLU A 47 17.71 5.33 -4.13
N MET A 48 17.85 5.01 -2.85
CA MET A 48 19.16 5.11 -2.18
C MET A 48 20.23 4.23 -2.82
N LEU A 49 19.88 3.00 -3.24
CA LEU A 49 20.77 2.10 -3.96
C LEU A 49 21.17 2.68 -5.33
N ALA A 50 20.20 3.23 -6.07
CA ALA A 50 20.46 3.89 -7.34
C ALA A 50 21.38 5.11 -7.18
N TYR A 51 21.11 5.97 -6.19
CA TYR A 51 21.96 7.12 -5.84
C TYR A 51 23.37 6.72 -5.39
N ALA A 52 23.51 5.60 -4.68
CA ALA A 52 24.80 5.04 -4.31
C ALA A 52 25.58 4.45 -5.50
N GLY A 53 24.98 4.42 -6.71
CA GLY A 53 25.60 3.93 -7.93
C GLY A 53 25.48 2.43 -8.14
N PHE A 54 24.66 1.73 -7.35
CA PHE A 54 24.51 0.27 -7.44
C PHE A 54 23.96 -0.15 -8.81
N GLU A 55 23.01 0.60 -9.37
CA GLU A 55 22.45 0.36 -10.69
C GLU A 55 23.52 0.39 -11.79
N LYS A 56 24.41 1.39 -11.76
CA LYS A 56 25.53 1.52 -12.70
C LYS A 56 26.58 0.44 -12.51
N ALA A 57 26.83 0.05 -11.26
CA ALA A 57 27.77 -1.03 -10.94
C ALA A 57 27.28 -2.38 -11.46
N LEU A 58 25.96 -2.64 -11.40
CA LEU A 58 25.33 -3.84 -11.95
C LEU A 58 25.27 -3.82 -13.48
N SER A 59 24.99 -2.67 -14.09
CA SER A 59 24.90 -2.59 -15.55
C SER A 59 26.27 -2.69 -16.21
N GLY A 60 27.32 -2.12 -15.62
CA GLY A 60 28.65 -2.10 -16.25
C GLY A 60 28.60 -1.48 -17.65
N ASP A 61 29.20 -2.15 -18.64
CA ASP A 61 29.25 -1.68 -20.04
C ASP A 61 28.20 -2.35 -20.96
N SER A 62 27.12 -2.88 -20.37
CA SER A 62 26.09 -3.66 -21.08
C SER A 62 25.07 -2.81 -21.87
N GLY A 63 25.21 -1.49 -21.85
CA GLY A 63 24.32 -0.55 -22.52
C GLY A 63 22.87 -0.57 -22.01
N PHE A 64 21.95 -0.01 -22.80
CA PHE A 64 20.54 0.21 -22.40
C PHE A 64 19.81 -1.06 -21.93
N GLY A 65 20.12 -2.22 -22.52
CA GLY A 65 19.51 -3.49 -22.13
C GLY A 65 19.86 -3.90 -20.71
N GLY A 66 21.12 -3.73 -20.30
CA GLY A 66 21.53 -4.07 -18.95
C GLY A 66 21.23 -2.99 -17.92
N GLU A 67 21.08 -1.72 -18.30
CA GLU A 67 20.50 -0.69 -17.42
C GLU A 67 19.10 -1.09 -16.94
N THR A 68 18.24 -1.52 -17.87
CA THR A 68 16.87 -1.96 -17.54
C THR A 68 16.88 -3.17 -16.59
N PHE A 69 17.73 -4.16 -16.87
CA PHE A 69 17.86 -5.34 -15.99
C PHE A 69 18.43 -4.98 -14.62
N SER A 70 19.39 -4.06 -14.57
CA SER A 70 19.99 -3.59 -13.33
C SER A 70 18.99 -2.86 -12.45
N ARG A 71 18.09 -2.07 -13.05
CA ARG A 71 16.99 -1.45 -12.30
C ARG A 71 16.06 -2.48 -11.70
N MET A 72 15.66 -3.50 -12.47
CA MET A 72 14.83 -4.61 -11.95
C MET A 72 15.50 -5.33 -10.78
N LEU A 73 16.82 -5.54 -10.85
CA LEU A 73 17.59 -6.12 -9.76
C LEU A 73 17.63 -5.21 -8.53
N VAL A 74 17.89 -3.91 -8.72
CA VAL A 74 17.86 -2.90 -7.64
C VAL A 74 16.52 -2.92 -6.92
N ASP A 75 15.40 -2.90 -7.67
CA ASP A 75 14.06 -2.92 -7.07
C ASP A 75 13.81 -4.22 -6.29
N SER A 76 14.27 -5.37 -6.81
CA SER A 76 14.17 -6.66 -6.11
C SER A 76 14.99 -6.71 -4.82
N TYR A 77 16.21 -6.16 -4.83
CA TYR A 77 17.03 -6.03 -3.64
C TYR A 77 16.37 -5.11 -2.62
N ALA A 78 15.86 -3.96 -3.06
CA ALA A 78 15.20 -3.00 -2.19
C ALA A 78 13.98 -3.60 -1.49
N GLN A 79 13.17 -4.38 -2.22
CA GLN A 79 12.05 -5.12 -1.65
C GLN A 79 12.52 -6.14 -0.61
N SER A 80 13.56 -6.92 -0.94
CA SER A 80 14.11 -7.93 -0.02
C SER A 80 14.67 -7.29 1.26
N ILE A 81 15.31 -6.13 1.15
CA ILE A 81 15.84 -5.37 2.30
C ILE A 81 14.69 -4.85 3.16
N ALA A 82 13.64 -4.28 2.55
CA ALA A 82 12.46 -3.80 3.28
C ALA A 82 11.75 -4.95 4.02
N ASP A 83 11.57 -6.11 3.36
CA ASP A 83 10.93 -7.28 3.96
C ASP A 83 11.78 -7.90 5.09
N ALA A 84 13.10 -7.75 5.05
CA ALA A 84 14.01 -8.16 6.12
C ALA A 84 14.08 -7.16 7.31
N GLY A 85 13.33 -6.06 7.26
CA GLY A 85 13.24 -5.04 8.32
C GLY A 85 13.77 -3.66 7.94
N GLY A 86 14.47 -3.54 6.81
CA GLY A 86 14.83 -2.27 6.19
C GLY A 86 15.52 -1.27 7.12
N PHE A 87 15.06 -0.01 7.05
CA PHE A 87 15.49 1.09 7.90
C PHE A 87 14.50 1.37 9.04
N GLY A 88 13.41 0.60 9.15
CA GLY A 88 12.30 0.85 10.07
C GLY A 88 11.41 2.02 9.68
N LEU A 89 11.44 2.45 8.41
CA LEU A 89 10.57 3.49 7.88
C LEU A 89 9.15 2.98 7.69
N ALA A 90 8.96 1.71 7.31
CA ALA A 90 7.64 1.13 7.11
C ALA A 90 6.75 1.26 8.36
N ASP A 91 7.28 1.05 9.56
CA ASP A 91 6.50 1.20 10.79
C ASP A 91 6.06 2.65 11.04
N LYS A 92 6.93 3.62 10.76
CA LYS A 92 6.62 5.04 10.89
C LYS A 92 5.52 5.44 9.90
N ILE A 93 5.65 5.01 8.65
CA ILE A 93 4.66 5.28 7.59
C ILE A 93 3.33 4.60 7.89
N TYR A 94 3.35 3.35 8.35
CA TYR A 94 2.15 2.63 8.76
C TYR A 94 1.37 3.40 9.83
N ASN A 95 2.06 3.87 10.88
CA ASN A 95 1.42 4.63 11.95
C ASN A 95 0.79 5.93 11.42
N GLN A 96 1.50 6.66 10.54
CA GLN A 96 0.96 7.85 9.90
C GLN A 96 -0.26 7.54 9.01
N LEU A 97 -0.20 6.49 8.19
CA LEU A 97 -1.32 6.12 7.31
C LEU A 97 -2.54 5.65 8.11
N LYS A 98 -2.32 4.90 9.20
CA LYS A 98 -3.39 4.46 10.10
C LYS A 98 -4.13 5.67 10.68
N ASP A 99 -3.39 6.65 11.19
CA ASP A 99 -3.97 7.83 11.85
C ASP A 99 -4.70 8.76 10.88
N ASN A 100 -4.37 8.74 9.58
CA ASN A 100 -5.04 9.55 8.55
C ASN A 100 -6.27 8.87 7.90
N VAL A 101 -6.47 7.57 8.14
CA VAL A 101 -7.58 6.78 7.57
C VAL A 101 -8.72 6.56 8.60
N GLU A 102 -8.49 6.90 9.87
CA GLU A 102 -9.50 7.00 10.94
C GLU A 102 -10.34 8.29 10.84
#